data_AF-A0A520ILV7-F1
#
_entry.id   AF-A0A520ILV7-F1
#
_cell.length_a   1.000
_cell.length_b   1.000
_cell.length_c   1.000
_cell.angle_alpha   90.00
_cell.angle_beta   90.00
_cell.angle_gamma   90.00
#
_symmetry.space_group_name_H-M   'P 1'
#
loop_
_entity.id
_entity.type
_entity.pdbx_description
1 polymer ?
#
loop_
_entity_poly.entity_id
_entity_poly.type
_entity_poly.pdbx_seq_one_letter_code
_entity_poly.pdbx_strand_id
1 'polypeptide(L)'
;LLPYANLFWTGILIVPIGMILASAFSAILVYAQELIPGKVGLVAGLFFGFAFGMGGIGSALLGKLADNTSIEYVYHVCSFLPLIGILTAFLPNIETKKQA
;
A
#
# COMPACT_ATOMS: atom_id res chain seq x y z
N LEU A 1 0.06 -11.15 10.73
CA LEU A 1 0.85 -11.16 11.99
C LEU A 1 0.27 -10.24 13.06
N LEU A 2 0.02 -8.96 12.76
CA LEU A 2 -0.55 -7.99 13.73
C LEU A 2 -1.81 -8.46 14.50
N PRO A 3 -2.87 -9.02 13.87
CA PRO A 3 -4.05 -9.47 14.62
C PRO A 3 -3.78 -10.68 15.54
N TYR A 4 -2.64 -11.35 15.36
CA TYR A 4 -2.25 -12.53 16.13
C TYR A 4 -1.12 -12.22 17.14
N ALA A 5 -0.69 -10.96 17.25
CA ALA A 5 0.42 -10.54 18.08
C ALA A 5 -0.06 -9.91 19.39
N ASN A 6 0.63 -10.22 20.49
CA ASN A 6 0.40 -9.55 21.79
C ASN A 6 0.80 -8.06 21.72
N LEU A 7 0.25 -7.23 22.61
CA LEU A 7 0.44 -5.76 22.62
C LEU A 7 1.92 -5.32 22.50
N PHE A 8 2.82 -5.99 23.20
CA PHE A 8 4.26 -5.75 23.12
C PHE A 8 4.81 -5.95 21.69
N TRP A 9 4.47 -7.08 21.07
CA TRP A 9 4.91 -7.41 19.71
C TRP A 9 4.25 -6.54 18.66
N THR A 10 3.00 -6.13 18.87
CA THR A 10 2.32 -5.13 18.03
C THR A 10 3.08 -3.81 18.01
N GLY A 11 3.54 -3.33 19.18
CA GLY A 11 4.37 -2.13 19.27
C GLY A 11 5.72 -2.25 18.55
N ILE A 12 6.34 -3.43 18.57
CA ILE A 12 7.59 -3.67 17.84
C ILE A 12 7.33 -3.77 16.32
N LEU A 13 6.29 -4.51 15.90
CA LEU A 13 5.99 -4.77 14.50
C LEU A 13 5.53 -3.52 13.73
N ILE A 14 4.86 -2.57 14.40
CA ILE A 14 4.38 -1.36 13.74
C ILE A 14 5.53 -0.46 13.26
N VAL A 15 6.68 -0.50 13.92
CA VAL A 15 7.87 0.30 13.57
C VAL A 15 8.42 -0.07 12.17
N PRO A 16 8.81 -1.33 11.89
CA PRO A 16 9.25 -1.71 10.55
C PRO A 16 8.14 -1.62 9.51
N ILE A 17 6.88 -1.91 9.86
CA ILE A 17 5.75 -1.75 8.93
C ILE A 17 5.62 -0.29 8.50
N GLY A 18 5.66 0.65 9.45
CA GLY A 18 5.62 2.08 9.17
C GLY A 18 6.80 2.54 8.31
N MET A 19 8.01 2.06 8.60
CA MET A 19 9.20 2.37 7.78
C MET A 19 9.08 1.85 6.35
N ILE A 20 8.58 0.63 6.16
CA ILE A 20 8.36 0.05 4.82
C ILE A 20 7.30 0.85 4.06
N LEU A 21 6.17 1.19 4.69
CA LEU A 21 5.11 1.97 4.05
C LEU A 21 5.60 3.37 3.66
N ALA A 22 6.40 4.01 4.52
CA ALA A 22 6.98 5.32 4.25
C ALA A 22 7.97 5.31 3.08
N SER A 23 8.76 4.24 2.92
CA SER A 23 9.74 4.12 1.83
C SER A 23 9.13 3.65 0.51
N ALA A 24 8.14 2.76 0.55
CA ALA A 24 7.55 2.15 -0.64
C ALA A 24 6.83 3.16 -1.52
N PHE A 25 6.13 4.13 -0.93
CA PHE A 25 5.32 5.08 -1.69
C PHE A 25 6.14 5.92 -2.69
N SER A 26 7.31 6.40 -2.26
CA SER A 26 8.22 7.16 -3.11
C SER A 26 8.72 6.32 -4.29
N ALA A 27 9.17 5.09 -4.03
CA ALA A 27 9.67 4.19 -5.06
C ALA A 27 8.61 3.81 -6.11
N ILE A 28 7.38 3.52 -5.68
CA ILE A 28 6.26 3.19 -6.57
C ILE A 28 5.94 4.37 -7.50
N LEU A 29 5.92 5.59 -6.97
CA LEU A 29 5.65 6.79 -7.76
C LEU A 29 6.73 7.04 -8.80
N VAL A 30 8.00 6.94 -8.42
CA VAL A 30 9.13 7.12 -9.35
C VAL A 30 9.08 6.07 -10.46
N TYR A 31 8.88 4.79 -10.09
CA TYR A 31 8.73 3.70 -11.07
C TYR A 31 7.61 3.98 -12.09
N ALA A 32 6.45 4.46 -11.63
CA ALA A 32 5.34 4.78 -12.52
C ALA A 32 5.64 5.96 -13.45
N GLN A 33 6.40 6.94 -12.96
CA GLN A 33 6.85 8.08 -13.77
C GLN A 33 7.87 7.66 -14.83
N GLU A 34 8.77 6.72 -14.49
CA GLU A 34 9.75 6.14 -15.43
C GLU A 34 9.08 5.28 -16.51
N LEU A 35 7.95 4.62 -16.21
CA LEU A 35 7.21 3.81 -17.16
C LEU A 35 6.54 4.64 -18.28
N ILE A 36 6.17 5.90 -18.00
CA ILE A 36 5.53 6.81 -18.96
C ILE A 36 6.24 8.18 -18.92
N PRO A 37 7.46 8.26 -19.50
CA PRO A 37 8.24 9.50 -19.48
C PRO A 37 7.53 10.61 -20.26
N GLY A 38 7.65 11.85 -19.77
CA GLY A 38 7.03 13.04 -20.38
C GLY A 38 5.59 13.34 -19.92
N LYS A 39 4.94 12.44 -19.15
CA LYS A 39 3.60 12.67 -18.57
C LYS A 39 3.60 12.63 -17.04
N VAL A 40 4.68 13.13 -16.42
CA VAL A 40 4.89 13.07 -14.96
C VAL A 40 3.72 13.65 -14.16
N GLY A 41 3.17 14.81 -14.57
CA GLY A 41 2.04 15.44 -13.89
C GLY A 41 0.74 14.62 -13.94
N LEU A 42 0.48 13.94 -15.07
CA LEU A 42 -0.68 13.06 -15.21
C LEU A 42 -0.53 11.82 -14.32
N VAL A 43 0.65 11.19 -14.34
CA VAL A 43 0.93 10.01 -13.51
C VAL A 43 0.85 10.36 -12.03
N ALA A 44 1.49 11.45 -11.59
CA ALA A 44 1.40 11.92 -10.22
C ALA A 44 -0.04 12.24 -9.82
N GLY A 45 -0.78 12.99 -10.64
CA GLY A 45 -2.18 13.34 -10.38
C GLY A 45 -3.09 12.12 -10.25
N LEU A 46 -2.94 11.13 -11.13
CA LEU A 46 -3.70 9.88 -11.06
C LEU A 46 -3.30 9.06 -9.82
N PHE A 47 -2.01 8.88 -9.54
CA PHE A 47 -1.56 8.13 -8.37
C PHE A 47 -2.05 8.74 -7.05
N PHE A 48 -1.82 10.04 -6.85
CA PHE A 48 -2.28 10.71 -5.64
C PHE A 48 -3.80 10.77 -5.57
N GLY A 49 -4.49 11.09 -6.67
CA GLY A 49 -5.95 11.14 -6.73
C GLY A 49 -6.61 9.80 -6.39
N PHE A 50 -6.14 8.71 -7.00
CA PHE A 50 -6.63 7.37 -6.70
C PHE A 50 -6.23 6.90 -5.30
N ALA A 51 -5.01 7.19 -4.83
CA ALA A 51 -4.58 6.81 -3.50
C ALA A 51 -5.44 7.47 -2.41
N PHE A 52 -5.70 8.78 -2.50
CA PHE A 52 -6.56 9.47 -1.55
C PHE A 52 -8.03 9.08 -1.72
N GLY A 53 -8.52 8.92 -2.96
CA GLY A 53 -9.88 8.48 -3.23
C GLY A 53 -10.17 7.09 -2.66
N MET A 54 -9.31 6.11 -2.95
CA MET A 54 -9.41 4.76 -2.37
C MET A 54 -9.18 4.75 -0.87
N GLY A 55 -8.31 5.62 -0.34
CA GLY A 55 -8.12 5.78 1.10
C GLY A 55 -9.39 6.25 1.82
N GLY A 56 -10.12 7.21 1.25
CA GLY A 56 -11.39 7.71 1.80
C GLY A 56 -12.54 6.70 1.67
N ILE A 57 -12.67 6.05 0.52
CA ILE A 57 -13.70 5.00 0.33
C ILE A 57 -13.40 3.80 1.22
N GLY A 58 -12.13 3.38 1.28
CA GLY A 58 -11.67 2.26 2.09
C GLY A 58 -11.89 2.52 3.59
N SER A 59 -11.60 3.73 4.08
CA SER A 59 -11.84 4.07 5.49
C SER A 59 -13.33 4.06 5.85
N ALA A 60 -14.21 4.53 4.96
CA ALA A 60 -15.65 4.46 5.17
C ALA A 60 -16.17 3.01 5.18
N LEU A 61 -15.71 2.17 4.26
CA LEU A 61 -16.11 0.76 4.18
C LEU A 61 -15.59 -0.06 5.37
N LEU A 62 -14.30 0.09 5.73
CA LEU A 62 -13.70 -0.59 6.87
C LEU A 62 -14.26 -0.07 8.19
N GLY A 63 -14.56 1.22 8.30
CA GLY A 63 -15.23 1.82 9.46
C GLY A 63 -16.62 1.22 9.67
N LYS A 64 -17.45 1.18 8.61
CA LYS A 64 -18.75 0.51 8.67
C LYS A 64 -18.64 -0.97 9.01
N LEU A 65 -17.62 -1.66 8.50
CA LEU A 65 -17.36 -3.05 8.86
C LEU A 65 -17.00 -3.20 10.34
N ALA A 66 -16.19 -2.29 10.88
CA ALA A 66 -15.82 -2.25 12.30
C ALA A 66 -17.06 -2.06 13.19
N ASP A 67 -17.93 -1.12 12.83
CA ASP A 67 -19.18 -0.83 13.55
C ASP A 67 -20.11 -2.05 13.60
N ASN A 68 -20.16 -2.83 12.52
CA ASN A 68 -21.03 -3.99 12.38
C ASN A 68 -20.45 -5.29 12.97
N THR A 69 -19.12 -5.42 13.07
CA THR A 69 -18.45 -6.67 13.49
C THR A 69 -17.59 -6.46 14.72
N SER A 70 -16.38 -5.97 14.55
CA SER A 70 -15.48 -5.48 15.59
C SER A 70 -14.19 -4.95 14.94
N ILE A 71 -13.40 -4.17 15.68
CA ILE A 71 -12.09 -3.74 15.21
C ILE A 71 -11.15 -4.94 14.99
N GLU A 72 -11.22 -5.97 15.82
CA GLU A 72 -10.40 -7.20 15.69
C GLU A 72 -10.66 -7.91 14.36
N TYR A 73 -11.93 -8.03 13.95
CA TYR A 73 -12.28 -8.63 12.67
C TYR A 73 -11.72 -7.83 11.49
N VAL A 74 -11.78 -6.50 11.57
CA VAL A 74 -11.16 -5.63 10.54
C VAL A 74 -9.65 -5.83 10.48
N TYR A 75 -8.96 -5.95 11.62
CA TYR A 75 -7.52 -6.26 11.64
C TYR A 75 -7.21 -7.62 11.01
N HIS A 76 -8.06 -8.63 11.20
CA HIS A 76 -7.92 -9.91 10.49
C HIS A 76 -8.06 -9.74 8.98
N VAL A 77 -9.10 -9.07 8.51
CA VAL A 77 -9.31 -8.83 7.07
C VAL A 77 -8.15 -8.05 6.46
N CYS A 78 -7.74 -6.95 7.11
CA CYS A 78 -6.61 -6.12 6.69
C CYS A 78 -5.28 -6.88 6.64
N SER A 79 -5.12 -7.97 7.39
CA SER A 79 -3.91 -8.78 7.34
C SER A 79 -3.70 -9.53 6.02
N PHE A 80 -4.77 -9.69 5.22
CA PHE A 80 -4.72 -10.32 3.89
C PHE A 80 -4.57 -9.32 2.74
N LEU A 81 -4.84 -8.03 2.96
CA LEU A 81 -4.70 -6.98 1.95
C LEU A 81 -3.29 -6.93 1.29
N PRO A 82 -2.18 -7.13 2.03
CA PRO A 82 -0.85 -7.20 1.42
C PRO A 82 -0.69 -8.27 0.33
N LEU A 83 -1.52 -9.31 0.31
CA LEU A 83 -1.50 -10.34 -0.74
C LEU A 83 -1.82 -9.77 -2.13
N ILE A 84 -2.57 -8.67 -2.21
CA ILE A 84 -2.81 -7.96 -3.47
C ILE A 84 -1.47 -7.48 -4.08
N GLY A 85 -0.47 -7.21 -3.23
CA GLY A 85 0.88 -6.88 -3.65
C GLY A 85 1.53 -7.98 -4.50
N ILE A 86 1.09 -9.23 -4.45
CA ILE A 86 1.59 -10.30 -5.34
C ILE A 86 1.34 -9.97 -6.82
N LEU A 87 0.32 -9.17 -7.13
CA LEU A 87 0.05 -8.69 -8.50
C LEU A 87 1.20 -7.84 -9.06
N THR A 88 2.09 -7.30 -8.20
CA THR A 88 3.30 -6.62 -8.65
C THR A 88 4.27 -7.52 -9.41
N ALA A 89 4.16 -8.84 -9.29
CA ALA A 89 4.94 -9.79 -10.09
C ALA A 89 4.69 -9.66 -11.61
N PHE A 90 3.57 -9.05 -12.02
CA PHE A 90 3.26 -8.76 -13.42
C PHE A 90 3.89 -7.46 -13.93
N LEU A 91 4.56 -6.68 -13.08
CA LEU A 91 5.21 -5.43 -13.49
C LEU A 91 6.50 -5.72 -14.27
N PRO A 92 6.73 -5.03 -15.40
CA PRO A 92 7.93 -5.20 -16.20
C PRO A 92 9.17 -4.67 -15.47
N ASN A 93 10.30 -5.35 -15.60
CA ASN A 93 11.56 -4.86 -15.03
C ASN A 93 12.11 -3.71 -15.89
N ILE A 94 12.16 -2.49 -15.34
CA ILE A 94 12.63 -1.29 -16.05
C ILE A 94 14.17 -1.15 -15.95
N GLU A 95 14.84 -1.83 -15.01
CA GLU A 95 16.29 -1.68 -14.78
C GLU A 95 17.17 -2.31 -15.88
N THR A 96 16.64 -3.19 -16.73
CA THR A 96 17.45 -3.88 -17.76
C THR A 96 17.97 -2.93 -18.84
N LYS A 97 17.49 -1.68 -18.95
CA LYS A 97 17.92 -0.75 -20.01
C LYS A 97 19.09 0.18 -19.67
N LYS A 98 19.69 0.07 -18.48
CA LYS A 98 20.83 0.91 -18.06
C LYS A 98 22.17 0.17 -18.00
N GLN A 99 22.37 -0.79 -18.91
CA GLN A 99 23.69 -1.34 -19.24
C GLN A 99 23.81 -1.50 -20.76
N ALA A 100 24.17 -0.40 -21.43
CA ALA A 100 24.84 -0.38 -22.73
C ALA A 100 25.52 0.98 -22.89
#